data_AF-A0A087YRE5-F1
#
_entry.id   AF-A0A087YRE5-F1
#
_cell.length_a   1.000
_cell.length_b   1.000
_cell.length_c   1.000
_cell.angle_alpha   90.00
_cell.angle_beta   90.00
_cell.angle_gamma   90.00
#
_symmetry.space_group_name_H-M   'P 1'
#
loop_
_entity.id
_entity.type
_entity.pdbx_description
1 polymer ?
#
loop_
_entity_poly.entity_id
_entity_poly.type
_entity_poly.pdbx_seq_one_letter_code
_entity_poly.pdbx_strand_id
1 'polypeptide(L)'
;GRRLRLFHFLFEMLQDPSMAHCLSWAPAPPGVFSFSSRNKDQVAALWGQRKGNKRPMTYQKMSRALRNYARSGHIFKVKKKLTYQFSRDTLTSLQKGHG
;
A
#
# COMPACT_ATOMS: atom_id res chain seq x y z
N GLY A 1 20.16 8.16 -5.35
CA GLY A 1 19.63 6.88 -4.80
C GLY A 1 18.47 7.15 -3.86
N ARG A 2 17.23 6.87 -4.27
CA ARG A 2 16.01 7.22 -3.51
C ARG A 2 15.61 6.05 -2.60
N ARG A 3 15.39 6.30 -1.30
CA ARG A 3 14.96 5.28 -0.33
C ARG A 3 13.56 4.75 -0.67
N LEU A 4 13.42 3.44 -0.84
CA LEU A 4 12.12 2.78 -1.08
C LEU A 4 11.14 3.10 0.06
N ARG A 5 9.99 3.71 -0.29
CA ARG A 5 8.89 4.06 0.63
C ARG A 5 7.75 3.05 0.50
N LEU A 6 6.99 2.86 1.58
CA LEU A 6 5.89 1.88 1.65
C LEU A 6 4.89 2.03 0.51
N PHE A 7 4.52 3.25 0.13
CA PHE A 7 3.53 3.46 -0.92
C PHE A 7 4.00 3.02 -2.32
N HIS A 8 5.32 2.99 -2.60
CA HIS A 8 5.84 2.42 -3.86
C HIS A 8 5.70 0.90 -3.83
N PHE A 9 6.10 0.27 -2.72
CA PHE A 9 5.92 -1.17 -2.51
C PHE A 9 4.46 -1.60 -2.62
N LEU A 10 3.52 -0.85 -2.02
CA LEU A 10 2.10 -1.18 -2.13
C LEU A 10 1.60 -1.08 -3.57
N PHE A 11 2.09 -0.11 -4.34
CA PHE A 11 1.76 0.00 -5.75
C PHE A 11 2.30 -1.20 -6.55
N GLU A 12 3.56 -1.61 -6.33
CA GLU A 12 4.12 -2.84 -6.92
C GLU A 12 3.24 -4.07 -6.62
N MET A 13 2.86 -4.27 -5.36
CA MET A 13 1.98 -5.38 -4.96
C MET A 13 0.59 -5.29 -5.57
N LEU A 14 0.11 -4.09 -5.88
CA LEU A 14 -1.16 -3.87 -6.56
C LEU A 14 -1.09 -4.12 -8.08
N GLN A 15 0.11 -4.16 -8.66
CA GLN A 15 0.33 -4.53 -10.07
C GLN A 15 0.59 -6.03 -10.25
N ASP A 16 0.92 -6.74 -9.17
CA ASP A 16 1.19 -8.17 -9.20
C ASP A 16 -0.10 -8.99 -9.04
N PRO A 17 -0.57 -9.72 -10.08
CA PRO A 17 -1.79 -10.52 -9.99
C PRO A 17 -1.70 -11.63 -8.94
N SER A 18 -0.49 -12.14 -8.63
CA SER A 18 -0.28 -13.16 -7.61
C SER A 18 -0.56 -12.64 -6.19
N MET A 19 -0.65 -11.32 -6.02
CA MET A 19 -0.93 -10.66 -4.74
C MET A 19 -2.39 -10.23 -4.58
N ALA A 20 -3.25 -10.45 -5.58
CA ALA A 20 -4.64 -9.97 -5.59
C ALA A 20 -5.50 -10.56 -4.44
N HIS A 21 -5.15 -11.73 -3.90
CA HIS A 21 -5.81 -12.33 -2.71
C HIS A 21 -5.46 -11.62 -1.39
N CYS A 22 -4.45 -10.76 -1.40
CA CYS A 22 -3.95 -10.00 -0.26
C CYS A 22 -4.28 -8.51 -0.34
N LEU A 23 -4.12 -7.92 -1.51
CA LEU A 23 -4.21 -6.49 -1.76
C LEU A 23 -4.68 -6.27 -3.21
N SER A 24 -5.76 -5.51 -3.39
CA SER A 24 -6.34 -5.31 -4.71
C SER A 24 -6.92 -3.91 -4.90
N TRP A 25 -6.96 -3.47 -6.16
CA TRP A 25 -7.68 -2.28 -6.57
C TRP A 25 -9.19 -2.45 -6.37
N ALA A 26 -9.86 -1.39 -5.95
CA ALA A 26 -11.31 -1.29 -6.03
C ALA A 26 -11.72 -0.72 -7.39
N PRO A 27 -12.93 -1.05 -7.91
CA PRO A 27 -13.38 -0.57 -9.23
C PRO A 27 -13.48 0.96 -9.33
N ALA A 28 -13.94 1.62 -8.26
CA ALA A 28 -14.07 3.08 -8.20
C ALA A 28 -14.10 3.59 -6.75
N PRO A 29 -13.74 4.87 -6.51
CA PRO A 29 -13.06 5.78 -7.45
C PRO A 29 -11.60 5.36 -7.74
N PRO A 30 -10.94 5.95 -8.76
CA PRO A 30 -9.56 5.62 -9.10
C PRO A 30 -8.60 5.76 -7.91
N GLY A 31 -7.60 4.87 -7.88
CA GLY A 31 -6.58 4.85 -6.82
C GLY A 31 -7.05 4.27 -5.50
N VAL A 32 -8.31 3.82 -5.38
CA VAL A 32 -8.80 3.12 -4.19
C VAL A 32 -8.34 1.68 -4.22
N PHE A 33 -7.81 1.21 -3.09
CA PHE A 33 -7.39 -0.17 -2.91
C PHE A 33 -7.78 -0.67 -1.51
N SER A 34 -7.84 -1.99 -1.36
CA SER A 34 -8.18 -2.61 -0.08
C SER A 34 -7.32 -3.83 0.23
N PHE A 35 -7.03 -4.01 1.52
CA PHE A 35 -6.40 -5.23 2.00
C PHE A 35 -7.47 -6.30 2.31
N SER A 36 -7.13 -7.55 2.02
CA SER A 36 -7.92 -8.72 2.42
C SER A 36 -7.99 -8.84 3.94
N SER A 37 -9.18 -9.08 4.50
CA SER A 37 -9.31 -9.27 5.96
C SER A 37 -8.50 -10.46 6.48
N ARG A 38 -8.39 -11.52 5.67
CA ARG A 38 -7.68 -12.76 5.99
C ARG A 38 -6.17 -12.64 5.75
N ASN A 39 -5.77 -12.03 4.64
CA ASN A 39 -4.38 -12.12 4.16
C ASN A 39 -3.56 -10.83 4.28
N LYS A 40 -4.11 -9.73 4.83
CA LYS A 40 -3.40 -8.44 5.00
C LYS A 40 -2.02 -8.54 5.67
N ASP A 41 -1.85 -9.51 6.57
CA ASP A 41 -0.59 -9.69 7.31
C ASP A 41 0.53 -10.27 6.42
N GLN A 42 0.20 -10.93 5.30
CA GLN A 42 1.20 -11.34 4.31
C GLN A 42 1.86 -10.12 3.65
N VAL A 43 1.08 -9.11 3.27
CA VAL A 43 1.62 -7.85 2.73
C VAL A 43 2.54 -7.16 3.73
N ALA A 44 2.17 -7.19 5.02
CA ALA A 44 2.98 -6.64 6.09
C ALA A 44 4.31 -7.38 6.26
N ALA A 45 4.28 -8.71 6.26
CA ALA A 45 5.47 -9.54 6.35
C ALA A 45 6.43 -9.28 5.17
N LEU A 46 5.91 -9.26 3.94
CA LEU A 46 6.69 -8.96 2.73
C LEU A 46 7.33 -7.58 2.79
N TRP A 47 6.62 -6.56 3.28
CA TRP A 47 7.22 -5.24 3.48
C TRP A 47 8.35 -5.27 4.52
N GLY A 48 8.18 -6.04 5.60
CA GLY A 48 9.20 -6.24 6.62
C GLY A 48 10.47 -6.86 6.03
N GLN A 49 10.31 -7.92 5.21
CA GLN A 49 11.39 -8.60 4.51
C GLN A 49 12.09 -7.65 3.51
N ARG A 50 11.32 -6.94 2.67
CA ARG A 50 11.86 -5.97 1.71
C ARG A 50 12.70 -4.87 2.37
N LYS A 51 12.42 -4.54 3.63
CA LYS A 51 13.17 -3.53 4.41
C LYS A 51 14.26 -4.11 5.30
N GLY A 52 14.41 -5.43 5.39
CA GLY A 52 15.35 -6.08 6.29
C GLY A 52 15.07 -5.75 7.77
N ASN A 53 13.79 -5.61 8.14
CA ASN A 53 13.44 -5.24 9.51
C ASN A 53 13.85 -6.32 10.50
N LYS A 54 14.61 -5.95 11.55
CA LYS A 54 14.98 -6.86 12.66
C LYS A 54 13.78 -7.41 13.44
N ARG A 55 12.65 -6.68 13.43
CA ARG A 55 11.41 -7.07 14.11
C ARG A 55 10.28 -7.24 13.09
N PRO A 56 9.33 -8.17 13.33
CA PRO A 56 8.21 -8.38 12.43
C PRO A 56 7.40 -7.10 12.16
N MET A 57 7.16 -6.87 10.87
CA MET A 57 6.20 -5.89 10.39
C MET A 57 4.81 -6.54 10.41
N THR A 58 3.87 -5.93 11.12
CA THR A 58 2.47 -6.39 11.21
C THR A 58 1.55 -5.43 10.48
N TYR A 59 0.35 -5.87 10.10
CA TYR A 59 -0.61 -4.97 9.48
C TYR A 59 -0.94 -3.77 10.38
N GLN A 60 -0.98 -3.95 11.70
CA GLN A 60 -1.20 -2.84 12.64
C GLN A 60 -0.13 -1.74 12.49
N LYS A 61 1.16 -2.12 12.48
CA LYS A 61 2.28 -1.17 12.30
C LYS A 61 2.25 -0.54 10.91
N MET A 62 2.01 -1.33 9.87
CA MET A 62 1.87 -0.83 8.50
C MET A 62 0.71 0.18 8.39
N SER A 63 -0.45 -0.14 8.95
CA SER A 63 -1.63 0.73 8.94
C SER A 63 -1.37 2.06 9.65
N ARG A 64 -0.51 2.08 10.67
CA ARG A 64 -0.08 3.34 11.32
C ARG A 64 0.73 4.20 10.36
N ALA A 65 1.66 3.61 9.61
CA ALA A 65 2.40 4.33 8.57
C ALA A 65 1.46 4.86 7.46
N LEU A 66 0.47 4.07 7.04
CA LEU A 66 -0.54 4.49 6.06
C LEU A 66 -1.34 5.71 6.53
N ARG A 67 -1.76 5.75 7.80
CA ARG A 67 -2.46 6.93 8.35
C ARG A 67 -1.58 8.18 8.36
N ASN A 68 -0.28 8.02 8.56
CA ASN A 68 0.66 9.15 8.53
C ASN A 68 0.80 9.76 7.12
N TYR A 69 0.54 8.98 6.05
CA TYR A 69 0.61 9.49 4.68
C TYR A 69 -0.46 10.51 4.32
N ALA A 70 -1.53 10.63 5.11
CA ALA A 70 -2.53 11.68 4.93
C ALA A 70 -1.90 13.07 5.07
N ARG A 71 -0.94 13.25 5.99
CA ARG A 71 -0.24 14.53 6.19
C ARG A 71 0.66 14.92 5.01
N SER A 72 1.26 13.94 4.36
CA SER A 72 2.10 14.15 3.18
C SER A 72 1.31 14.12 1.86
N GLY A 73 -0.01 13.90 1.91
CA GLY A 73 -0.86 13.83 0.72
C GLY A 73 -0.59 12.64 -0.20
N HIS A 74 -0.01 11.55 0.30
CA HIS A 74 0.30 10.38 -0.55
C HIS A 74 -0.85 9.36 -0.60
N ILE A 75 -1.40 9.02 0.57
CA ILE A 75 -2.46 8.04 0.74
C ILE A 75 -3.44 8.56 1.79
N PHE A 76 -4.72 8.45 1.51
CA PHE A 76 -5.82 8.82 2.40
C PHE A 76 -6.60 7.58 2.86
N LYS A 77 -7.13 7.64 4.09
CA LYS A 77 -8.03 6.60 4.60
C LYS A 77 -9.44 6.85 4.06
N VAL A 78 -10.05 5.83 3.46
CA VAL A 78 -11.46 5.86 3.03
C VAL A 78 -12.36 5.35 4.17
N LYS A 79 -13.60 5.81 4.28
CA LYS A 79 -14.59 5.31 5.28
C LYS A 79 -15.13 3.91 4.93
N LYS A 80 -14.23 2.97 4.61
CA LYS A 80 -14.48 1.55 4.36
C LYS A 80 -13.38 0.71 5.02
N LYS A 81 -13.74 -0.48 5.52
CA LYS A 81 -12.81 -1.36 6.25
C LYS A 81 -11.59 -1.69 5.37
N LEU A 82 -10.38 -1.62 5.94
CA LEU A 82 -9.10 -1.94 5.27
C LEU A 82 -8.86 -1.23 3.92
N THR A 83 -9.57 -0.14 3.65
CA THR A 83 -9.57 0.54 2.35
C THR A 83 -8.88 1.89 2.45
N TYR A 84 -8.07 2.21 1.45
CA TYR A 84 -7.29 3.42 1.33
C TYR A 84 -7.32 3.93 -0.12
N GLN A 85 -6.88 5.16 -0.34
CA GLN A 85 -6.82 5.75 -1.68
C GLN A 85 -5.50 6.48 -1.87
N PHE A 86 -4.81 6.23 -2.98
CA PHE A 86 -3.70 7.09 -3.39
C PHE A 86 -4.23 8.47 -3.80
N SER A 87 -3.48 9.54 -3.51
CA SER A 87 -3.76 10.81 -4.17
C SER A 87 -3.55 10.71 -5.68
N ARG A 88 -4.25 11.54 -6.44
CA ARG A 88 -4.13 11.59 -7.91
C ARG A 88 -2.68 11.80 -8.34
N ASP A 89 -1.97 12.73 -7.69
CA ASP A 89 -0.58 13.06 -8.02
C ASP A 89 0.36 11.89 -7.70
N THR A 90 0.16 11.23 -6.55
CA THR A 90 0.97 10.07 -6.18
C THR A 90 0.74 8.92 -7.14
N LEU A 91 -0.51 8.61 -7.48
CA LEU A 91 -0.84 7.54 -8.43
C LEU A 91 -0.24 7.81 -9.81
N THR A 92 -0.40 9.04 -10.31
CA THR A 92 0.15 9.45 -11.60
C THR A 92 1.68 9.33 -11.62
N SER A 93 2.36 9.76 -10.56
CA SER A 93 3.82 9.63 -10.46
C SER A 93 4.29 8.19 -10.39
N LEU A 94 3.55 7.31 -9.71
CA LEU A 94 3.87 5.89 -9.63
C LEU A 94 3.72 5.20 -10.99
N GLN A 95 2.63 5.47 -11.71
CA GLN A 95 2.39 4.91 -13.04
C GLN A 95 3.47 5.34 -14.05
N LYS A 96 3.88 6.61 -14.04
CA LYS A 96 4.96 7.10 -14.91
C LYS A 96 6.31 6.46 -14.65
N GLY A 97 6.57 6.03 -13.41
CA GLY A 97 7.82 5.36 -13.03
C GLY A 97 7.77 3.84 -13.11
N HIS A 98 6.64 3.26 -13.52
CA HIS A 98 6.43 1.81 -13.63
C HIS A 98 6.26 1.35 -15.09
N GLY A 99 6.46 2.26 -16.05
CA GLY A 99 6.63 1.97 -17.47
C GLY A 99 8.09 1.95 -17.86
#